data_AF-A0A0F0HBC3-F1
#
_entry.id   AF-A0A0F0HBC3-F1
#
_cell.length_a   1.000
_cell.length_b   1.000
_cell.length_c   1.000
_cell.angle_alpha   90.00
_cell.angle_beta   90.00
_cell.angle_gamma   90.00
#
_symmetry.space_group_name_H-M   'P 1'
#
loop_
_entity.id
_entity.type
_entity.pdbx_description
1 polymer ?
#
loop_
_entity_poly.entity_id
_entity_poly.type
_entity_poly.pdbx_seq_one_letter_code
_entity_poly.pdbx_strand_id
1 'polypeptide(L)'
;RRTDARLQRQAGGPPQVLQQDLGLSITDRRSRTPRWLEDLGSPGPEGPRVELYRASTPHHFPLDADPFGDDLAILPVATPAHPRGAFFYPLPGEDNRVELSRTGVLGDHPPTDPECFLAYARSLP
;
A
#
# COMPACT_ATOMS: atom_id res chain seq x y z
N ARG A 1 -18.89 -25.64 -11.66
CA ARG A 1 -19.88 -24.94 -10.80
C ARG A 1 -20.06 -23.55 -11.40
N ARG A 2 -21.29 -23.18 -11.79
CA ARG A 2 -21.58 -21.85 -12.35
C ARG A 2 -21.79 -20.89 -11.18
N THR A 3 -21.19 -19.71 -11.25
CA THR A 3 -21.25 -18.72 -10.18
C THR A 3 -21.90 -17.47 -10.73
N ASP A 4 -23.14 -17.20 -10.33
CA ASP A 4 -23.82 -15.98 -10.73
C ASP A 4 -23.30 -14.78 -9.92
N ALA A 5 -23.09 -13.65 -10.58
CA ALA A 5 -22.63 -12.41 -9.96
C ALA A 5 -23.80 -11.45 -9.75
N ARG A 6 -23.96 -10.92 -8.54
CA ARG A 6 -24.95 -9.88 -8.24
C ARG A 6 -24.31 -8.50 -8.31
N LEU A 7 -24.77 -7.70 -9.27
CA LEU A 7 -24.26 -6.36 -9.56
C LEU A 7 -25.21 -5.30 -8.99
N GLN A 8 -24.66 -4.30 -8.32
CA GLN A 8 -25.37 -3.10 -7.87
C GLN A 8 -24.67 -1.88 -8.45
N ARG A 9 -25.38 -1.06 -9.22
CA ARG A 9 -24.82 0.19 -9.77
C ARG A 9 -24.73 1.23 -8.65
N GLN A 10 -23.64 2.01 -8.65
CA GLN A 10 -23.45 3.08 -7.68
C GLN A 10 -24.48 4.20 -7.81
N ALA A 11 -24.92 4.52 -9.04
CA ALA A 11 -25.97 5.51 -9.29
C ALA A 11 -27.37 5.06 -8.82
N GLY A 12 -27.49 3.88 -8.20
CA GLY A 12 -28.76 3.28 -7.79
C GLY A 12 -29.39 2.40 -8.87
N GLY A 13 -30.56 1.85 -8.55
CA GLY A 13 -31.32 0.91 -9.38
C GLY A 13 -31.41 -0.50 -8.80
N PRO A 14 -32.28 -1.36 -9.36
CA PRO A 14 -32.44 -2.72 -8.87
C PRO A 14 -31.15 -3.53 -9.10
N PRO A 15 -30.79 -4.43 -8.17
CA PRO A 15 -29.69 -5.37 -8.36
C PRO A 15 -29.91 -6.22 -9.62
N GLN A 16 -28.83 -6.46 -10.36
CA GLN A 16 -28.85 -7.30 -11.56
C GLN A 16 -28.06 -8.57 -11.33
N VAL A 17 -28.54 -9.71 -11.82
CA VAL A 17 -27.82 -10.97 -11.79
C VAL A 17 -27.20 -11.20 -13.16
N LEU A 18 -25.88 -11.35 -13.19
CA LEU A 18 -25.14 -11.74 -14.38
C LEU A 18 -24.74 -13.20 -14.27
N GLN A 19 -25.19 -14.01 -15.22
CA GLN A 19 -24.72 -15.38 -15.34
C GLN A 19 -23.39 -15.39 -16.06
N GLN A 20 -22.40 -16.06 -15.47
CA GLN A 20 -21.04 -16.12 -16.00
C GLN A 20 -20.45 -17.50 -15.79
N ASP A 21 -19.67 -17.93 -16.77
CA ASP A 21 -18.92 -19.20 -16.69
C ASP A 21 -17.49 -18.96 -16.20
N LEU A 22 -16.98 -17.73 -16.32
CA LEU A 22 -15.69 -17.27 -15.78
C LEU A 22 -15.80 -15.82 -15.30
N GLY A 23 -15.23 -15.52 -14.14
CA GLY A 23 -15.14 -14.15 -13.60
C GLY A 23 -13.69 -13.81 -13.23
N LEU A 24 -13.23 -12.64 -13.66
CA LEU A 24 -11.93 -12.09 -13.28
C LEU A 24 -12.13 -10.91 -12.32
N SER A 25 -11.48 -10.94 -11.16
CA SER A 25 -11.43 -9.80 -10.25
C SER A 25 -10.13 -9.02 -10.47
N ILE A 26 -10.26 -7.78 -10.93
CA ILE A 26 -9.16 -6.81 -11.09
C ILE A 26 -9.21 -5.72 -10.01
N THR A 27 -9.82 -6.04 -8.87
CA THR A 27 -10.01 -5.10 -7.76
C THR A 27 -8.80 -5.12 -6.82
N ASP A 28 -8.56 -4.00 -6.14
CA ASP A 28 -7.37 -3.81 -5.30
C ASP A 28 -7.44 -4.57 -3.96
N ARG A 29 -6.52 -4.29 -3.04
CA ARG A 29 -6.47 -4.90 -1.70
C ARG A 29 -7.75 -4.72 -0.85
N ARG A 30 -8.61 -3.76 -1.19
CA ARG A 30 -9.90 -3.53 -0.52
C ARG A 30 -11.01 -4.40 -1.12
N SER A 31 -10.67 -5.24 -2.09
CA SER A 31 -11.56 -6.20 -2.70
C SER A 31 -12.23 -7.09 -1.67
N ARG A 32 -13.53 -7.30 -1.88
CA ARG A 32 -14.31 -8.30 -1.15
C ARG A 32 -14.27 -9.67 -1.84
N THR A 33 -13.57 -9.81 -2.97
CA THR A 33 -13.52 -11.05 -3.76
C THR A 33 -13.07 -12.26 -2.95
N PRO A 34 -11.99 -12.21 -2.14
CA PRO A 34 -11.58 -13.38 -1.35
C PRO A 34 -12.69 -13.87 -0.42
N ARG A 35 -13.33 -12.94 0.31
CA ARG A 35 -14.44 -13.26 1.20
C ARG A 35 -15.65 -13.82 0.45
N TRP A 36 -15.97 -13.27 -0.72
CA TRP A 36 -17.09 -13.76 -1.53
C TRP A 36 -16.82 -15.17 -2.07
N LEU A 37 -15.58 -15.47 -2.47
CA LEU A 37 -15.16 -16.80 -2.89
C LEU A 37 -15.24 -17.82 -1.74
N GLU A 38 -14.84 -17.42 -0.53
CA GLU A 38 -15.01 -18.22 0.69
C GLU A 38 -16.49 -18.50 0.99
N ASP A 39 -17.37 -17.49 0.91
CA ASP A 39 -18.82 -17.66 1.08
C ASP A 39 -19.42 -18.62 0.02
N LEU A 40 -18.79 -18.71 -1.15
CA LEU A 40 -19.14 -19.66 -2.20
C LEU A 40 -18.47 -21.04 -2.02
N GLY A 41 -17.68 -21.26 -0.96
CA GLY A 41 -17.02 -22.55 -0.68
C GLY A 41 -15.76 -22.80 -1.51
N SER A 42 -15.15 -21.75 -2.07
CA SER A 42 -13.80 -21.84 -2.64
C SER A 42 -12.80 -21.52 -1.53
N PRO A 43 -11.68 -22.26 -1.42
CA PRO A 43 -10.66 -21.94 -0.43
C PRO A 43 -10.12 -20.53 -0.66
N GLY A 44 -9.98 -19.76 0.42
CA GLY A 44 -9.32 -18.46 0.39
C GLY A 44 -7.84 -18.60 0.02
N PRO A 45 -7.15 -17.50 -0.34
CA PRO A 45 -5.74 -17.57 -0.68
C PRO A 45 -4.92 -18.11 0.51
N GLU A 46 -4.20 -19.22 0.26
CA GLU A 46 -3.23 -19.78 1.20
C GLU A 46 -1.93 -19.00 1.10
N GLY A 47 -1.53 -18.33 2.18
CA GLY A 47 -0.27 -17.59 2.24
C GLY A 47 -0.22 -16.57 3.36
N PRO A 48 0.99 -16.10 3.72
CA PRO A 48 1.16 -15.09 4.75
C PRO A 48 0.48 -13.78 4.32
N ARG A 49 -0.49 -13.34 5.12
CA ARG A 49 -1.04 -11.98 5.01
C ARG A 49 -0.11 -11.03 5.75
N VAL A 50 0.64 -10.23 5.01
CA VAL A 50 1.40 -9.12 5.59
C VAL A 50 0.48 -7.90 5.60
N GLU A 51 0.05 -7.48 6.79
CA GLU A 51 -0.61 -6.20 6.95
C GLU A 51 0.41 -5.09 6.71
N LEU A 52 0.39 -4.53 5.50
CA LEU A 52 1.11 -3.32 5.14
C LEU A 52 0.37 -2.12 5.71
N TYR A 53 0.91 -1.56 6.79
CA TYR A 53 0.41 -0.29 7.32
C TYR A 53 1.00 0.86 6.52
N ARG A 54 0.19 1.38 5.61
CA ARG A 54 0.56 2.52 4.78
C ARG A 54 0.20 3.83 5.51
N ALA A 55 1.02 4.21 6.47
CA ALA A 55 1.01 5.55 7.04
C ALA A 55 2.11 6.39 6.36
N SER A 56 1.86 6.79 5.12
CA SER A 56 2.70 7.76 4.41
C SER A 56 2.28 9.16 4.85
N THR A 57 3.02 9.78 5.76
CA THR A 57 2.98 11.23 5.91
C THR A 57 4.15 11.79 5.09
N PRO A 58 3.91 12.22 3.84
CA PRO A 58 4.97 12.75 3.01
C PRO A 58 5.48 14.04 3.63
N HIS A 59 6.80 14.13 3.82
CA HIS A 59 7.46 15.37 4.18
C HIS A 59 8.40 15.74 3.06
N HIS A 60 8.34 17.00 2.66
CA HIS A 60 9.17 17.52 1.59
C HIS A 60 10.32 18.32 2.16
N PHE A 61 11.52 18.02 1.70
CA PHE A 61 12.74 18.69 2.14
C PHE A 61 13.48 19.24 0.91
N PRO A 62 14.09 20.42 1.02
CA PRO A 62 15.15 20.80 0.09
C PRO A 62 16.41 19.99 0.41
N LEU A 63 17.21 19.71 -0.61
CA LEU A 63 18.53 19.13 -0.44
C LEU A 63 19.63 20.08 -0.90
N ASP A 64 20.70 20.15 -0.12
CA ASP A 64 21.90 20.94 -0.45
C ASP A 64 22.85 20.20 -1.40
N ALA A 65 22.76 18.87 -1.41
CA ALA A 65 23.53 17.98 -2.27
C ALA A 65 22.68 16.78 -2.65
N ASP A 66 22.92 16.21 -3.83
CA ASP A 66 22.23 15.01 -4.32
C ASP A 66 22.78 13.73 -3.66
N PRO A 67 22.01 13.03 -2.82
CA PRO A 67 22.40 11.77 -2.20
C PRO A 67 22.10 10.55 -3.10
N PHE A 68 21.39 10.73 -4.22
CA PHE A 68 20.92 9.64 -5.07
C PHE A 68 21.96 9.26 -6.14
N GLY A 69 22.72 10.22 -6.66
CA GLY A 69 23.65 9.94 -7.76
C GLY A 69 22.91 9.40 -8.97
N ASP A 70 23.22 8.17 -9.40
CA ASP A 70 22.54 7.50 -10.51
C ASP A 70 21.26 6.74 -10.08
N ASP A 71 20.99 6.64 -8.77
CA ASP A 71 19.83 5.92 -8.24
C ASP A 71 18.53 6.73 -8.37
N LEU A 72 17.41 6.05 -8.56
CA LEU A 72 16.09 6.70 -8.64
C LEU A 72 15.48 7.02 -7.27
N ALA A 73 15.88 6.27 -6.24
CA ALA A 73 15.35 6.37 -4.89
C ALA A 73 16.19 5.55 -3.90
N ILE A 74 16.15 5.91 -2.62
CA ILE A 74 16.65 5.09 -1.52
C ILE A 74 15.44 4.49 -0.79
N LEU A 75 15.34 3.17 -0.80
CA LEU A 75 14.16 2.43 -0.34
C LEU A 75 14.51 1.44 0.78
N PRO A 76 14.61 1.87 2.05
CA PRO A 76 14.68 0.95 3.18
C PRO A 76 13.36 0.17 3.25
N VAL A 77 13.35 -1.07 2.74
CA VAL A 77 12.15 -1.90 2.67
C VAL A 77 11.92 -2.57 4.02
N ALA A 78 10.74 -2.32 4.61
CA ALA A 78 10.34 -2.97 5.84
C ALA A 78 10.24 -4.49 5.66
N THR A 79 10.80 -5.23 6.62
CA THR A 79 10.79 -6.71 6.68
C THR A 79 10.29 -7.16 8.05
N PRO A 80 9.93 -8.44 8.24
CA PRO A 80 9.61 -8.93 9.58
C PRO A 80 10.72 -8.75 10.62
N ALA A 81 11.99 -8.75 10.21
CA ALA A 81 13.14 -8.50 11.09
C ALA A 81 13.38 -7.01 11.35
N HIS A 82 13.03 -6.14 10.39
CA HIS A 82 13.15 -4.69 10.46
C HIS A 82 11.82 -4.06 10.05
N PRO A 83 10.84 -3.91 10.96
CA PRO A 83 9.45 -3.59 10.60
C PRO A 83 9.24 -2.14 10.14
N ARG A 84 10.32 -1.33 10.16
CA ARG A 84 10.33 0.07 9.74
C ARG A 84 10.96 0.21 8.36
N GLY A 85 10.38 1.06 7.54
CA GLY A 85 10.86 1.35 6.21
C GLY A 85 10.59 2.79 5.78
N ALA A 86 11.06 3.13 4.60
CA ALA A 86 10.81 4.42 3.99
C ALA A 86 10.90 4.39 2.46
N PHE A 87 10.35 5.42 1.84
CA PHE A 87 10.61 5.81 0.46
C PHE A 87 11.25 7.18 0.50
N PHE A 88 12.45 7.29 -0.05
CA PHE A 88 13.15 8.56 -0.22
C PHE A 88 13.47 8.76 -1.69
N TYR A 89 12.91 9.79 -2.32
CA TYR A 89 13.04 10.00 -3.76
C TYR A 89 12.96 11.48 -4.15
N PRO A 90 13.60 11.87 -5.26
CA PRO A 90 13.48 13.22 -5.81
C PRO A 90 12.09 13.47 -6.36
N LEU A 91 11.55 14.66 -6.05
CA LEU A 91 10.34 15.17 -6.67
C LEU A 91 10.69 15.87 -8.00
N PRO A 92 9.85 15.75 -9.04
CA PRO A 92 10.07 16.48 -10.28
C PRO A 92 10.12 18.00 -10.05
N GLY A 93 11.10 18.68 -10.64
CA GLY A 93 11.27 20.13 -10.55
C GLY A 93 12.74 20.55 -10.48
N GLU A 94 13.01 21.85 -10.49
CA GLU A 94 14.37 22.42 -10.42
C GLU A 94 14.81 22.72 -8.97
N ASP A 95 13.90 22.61 -8.00
CA ASP A 95 14.10 23.08 -6.61
C ASP A 95 14.84 22.06 -5.70
N ASN A 96 15.43 21.02 -6.28
CA ASN A 96 16.10 19.93 -5.58
C ASN A 96 15.30 19.37 -4.38
N ARG A 97 13.98 19.20 -4.58
CA ARG A 97 13.05 18.75 -3.55
C ARG A 97 12.98 17.23 -3.53
N VAL A 98 12.84 16.68 -2.34
CA VAL A 98 12.63 15.26 -2.12
C VAL A 98 11.39 15.00 -1.31
N GLU A 99 10.86 13.79 -1.43
CA GLU A 99 9.89 13.25 -0.50
C GLU A 99 10.52 12.15 0.35
N LEU A 100 10.34 12.25 1.66
CA LEU A 100 10.58 11.14 2.59
C LEU A 100 9.25 10.67 3.18
N SER A 101 8.85 9.47 2.78
CA SER A 101 7.63 8.79 3.20
C SER A 101 7.99 7.58 4.06
N ARG A 102 7.54 7.54 5.31
CA ARG A 102 7.81 6.42 6.25
C ARG A 102 6.78 5.30 6.07
N THR A 103 7.18 4.05 6.29
CA THR A 103 6.29 2.88 6.20
C THR A 103 6.54 1.91 7.33
N GLY A 104 5.48 1.21 7.77
CA GLY A 104 5.58 0.19 8.80
C GLY A 104 4.79 -1.06 8.44
N VAL A 105 5.27 -2.21 8.93
CA VAL A 105 4.57 -3.50 8.83
C VAL A 105 4.39 -4.11 10.23
N LEU A 106 3.55 -5.13 10.35
CA LEU A 106 3.35 -5.88 11.60
C LEU A 106 2.94 -5.00 12.80
N GLY A 107 2.17 -3.93 12.55
CA GLY A 107 1.71 -3.00 13.58
C GLY A 107 2.69 -1.90 13.96
N ASP A 108 3.88 -1.81 13.33
CA ASP A 108 4.70 -0.60 13.44
C ASP A 108 3.99 0.54 12.71
N HIS A 109 3.76 1.64 13.43
CA HIS A 109 3.09 2.82 12.92
C HIS A 109 4.07 3.99 12.95
N PRO A 110 4.46 4.54 11.78
CA PRO A 110 5.29 5.72 11.77
C PRO A 110 4.55 6.88 12.45
N PRO A 111 5.25 7.66 13.28
CA PRO A 111 4.62 8.72 14.07
C PRO A 111 4.15 9.85 13.15
N THR A 112 3.01 10.46 13.45
CA THR A 112 2.48 11.60 12.67
C THR A 112 3.06 12.95 13.09
N ASP A 113 3.78 12.98 14.22
CA ASP A 113 4.43 14.18 14.76
C ASP A 113 5.77 14.49 14.04
N PRO A 114 5.99 15.75 13.61
CA PRO A 114 7.27 16.20 13.06
C PRO A 114 8.50 15.94 13.93
N GLU A 115 8.43 16.03 15.27
CA GLU A 115 9.60 15.79 16.13
C GLU A 115 9.99 14.31 16.14
N CYS A 116 8.97 13.44 16.20
CA CYS A 116 9.16 12.00 16.13
C CYS A 116 9.56 11.52 14.72
N PHE A 117 9.43 12.37 13.69
CA PHE A 117 9.84 12.07 12.32
C PHE A 117 11.32 11.76 12.21
N LEU A 118 12.18 12.63 12.75
CA LEU A 118 13.62 12.50 12.63
C LEU A 118 14.13 11.30 13.43
N ALA A 119 13.55 11.03 14.60
CA ALA A 119 13.86 9.86 15.39
C ALA A 119 13.53 8.56 14.65
N TYR A 120 12.40 8.53 13.93
CA TYR A 120 12.03 7.40 13.07
C TYR A 120 13.04 7.20 11.93
N ALA A 121 13.37 8.27 11.21
CA ALA A 121 14.31 8.20 10.08
C ALA A 121 15.70 7.70 10.51
N ARG A 122 16.19 8.11 11.69
CA ARG A 122 17.46 7.62 12.25
C ARG A 122 17.45 6.15 12.68
N SER A 123 16.27 5.55 12.84
CA SER A 123 16.12 4.15 13.22
C SER A 123 16.02 3.19 12.03
N LEU A 124 16.02 3.73 10.81
CA LEU A 124 16.06 2.92 9.60
C LEU A 124 17.42 2.20 9.52
N PRO A 125 17.45 0.95 9.03
CA PRO A 125 18.69 0.19 8.84
C PRO A 125 19.57 0.76 7.73
#